data_AF-A0A3D6CTE6-F1
#
_entry.id   AF-A0A3D6CTE6-F1
#
_cell.length_a   1.000
_cell.length_b   1.000
_cell.length_c   1.000
_cell.angle_alpha   90.00
_cell.angle_beta   90.00
_cell.angle_gamma   90.00
#
_symmetry.space_group_name_H-M   'P 1'
#
loop_
_entity.id
_entity.type
_entity.pdbx_description
1 polymer ?
#
loop_
_entity_poly.entity_id
_entity_poly.type
_entity_poly.pdbx_seq_one_letter_code
_entity_poly.pdbx_strand_id
1 'polypeptide(L)' 'MQDDLKSSMIDGHFVMRDHIIPGYDEATLAANLQKGAQHMWDHMHVEDWAHRSIDELSPNSFPAYRA' A
#
# COMPACT_ATOMS: atom_id res chain seq x y z
N MET A 1 -5.93 -5.99 19.95
CA MET A 1 -7.06 -5.61 19.09
C MET A 1 -7.04 -4.10 19.01
N GLN A 2 -6.28 -3.56 18.07
CA GLN A 2 -6.27 -2.13 17.78
C GLN A 2 -7.62 -1.77 17.16
N ASP A 3 -8.13 -0.59 17.50
CA ASP A 3 -9.45 -0.07 17.17
C ASP A 3 -9.83 -0.28 15.70
N ASP A 4 -10.91 -1.03 15.48
CA ASP A 4 -11.61 -1.07 14.21
C ASP A 4 -12.35 0.26 14.03
N LEU A 5 -11.75 1.16 13.25
CA LEU A 5 -12.34 2.47 12.99
C LEU A 5 -13.56 2.29 12.09
N LYS A 6 -14.76 2.41 12.66
CA LYS A 6 -16.01 2.19 11.93
C LYS A 6 -16.47 3.39 11.06
N SER A 7 -16.33 4.60 11.59
CA SER A 7 -16.80 5.84 10.96
C SER A 7 -15.91 7.02 11.36
N SER A 8 -15.75 7.99 10.46
CA SER A 8 -14.97 9.22 10.70
C SER A 8 -15.68 10.43 10.10
N MET A 9 -15.59 11.56 10.81
CA MET A 9 -16.22 12.83 10.46
C MET A 9 -15.23 13.97 10.64
N ILE A 10 -15.22 14.90 9.68
CA ILE A 10 -14.44 16.14 9.72
C ILE A 10 -15.41 17.30 9.48
N ASP A 11 -15.40 18.31 10.34
CA ASP A 11 -16.24 19.52 10.22
C ASP A 11 -17.74 19.25 10.03
N GLY A 12 -18.28 18.20 10.67
CA GLY A 12 -19.68 17.80 10.52
C GLY A 12 -19.97 16.91 9.30
N HIS A 13 -18.98 16.66 8.44
CA HIS A 13 -19.10 15.85 7.24
C HIS A 13 -18.48 14.47 7.42
N PHE A 14 -19.24 13.41 7.13
CA PHE A 14 -18.70 12.05 7.16
C PHE A 14 -17.74 11.82 6.00
N VAL A 15 -16.48 11.54 6.32
CA VAL A 15 -15.45 11.13 5.36
C VAL A 15 -15.34 9.60 5.27
N MET A 16 -15.84 8.89 6.27
CA MET A 16 -16.05 7.45 6.25
C MET A 16 -17.26 7.09 7.11
N ARG A 17 -18.08 6.14 6.65
CA ARG A 17 -19.20 5.63 7.43
C ARG A 17 -19.38 4.14 7.18
N ASP A 18 -19.48 3.36 8.26
CA ASP A 18 -19.68 1.91 8.18
C ASP A 18 -18.65 1.23 7.24
N HIS A 19 -17.38 1.63 7.38
CA HIS A 19 -16.24 1.21 6.53
C HIS A 19 -16.31 1.63 5.06
N ILE A 20 -17.24 2.51 4.68
CA ILE A 20 -17.36 3.04 3.31
C ILE A 20 -16.79 4.45 3.27
N ILE A 21 -15.83 4.68 2.38
CA ILE A 21 -15.28 6.00 2.08
C ILE A 21 -15.99 6.53 0.82
N PRO A 22 -16.82 7.58 0.91
CA PRO A 22 -17.52 8.11 -0.25
C PRO A 22 -16.57 8.59 -1.34
N GLY A 23 -16.90 8.31 -2.60
CA GLY A 23 -16.14 8.78 -3.77
C GLY A 23 -14.95 7.91 -4.17
N TYR A 24 -14.68 6.82 -3.43
CA TYR A 24 -13.65 5.85 -3.79
C TYR A 24 -14.28 4.50 -4.13
N ASP A 25 -13.82 3.92 -5.24
CA ASP A 25 -14.05 2.52 -5.57
C ASP A 25 -12.85 1.71 -5.06
N GLU A 26 -13.09 0.83 -4.10
CA GLU A 26 -12.04 0.09 -3.41
C GLU A 26 -11.27 -0.83 -4.37
N ALA A 27 -11.97 -1.47 -5.31
CA ALA A 27 -11.34 -2.36 -6.29
C ALA A 27 -10.37 -1.60 -7.20
N THR A 28 -10.81 -0.44 -7.72
CA THR A 28 -9.96 0.43 -8.55
C THR A 28 -8.80 1.00 -7.75
N LEU A 29 -9.03 1.42 -6.50
CA LEU A 29 -7.99 1.92 -5.61
C LEU A 29 -6.92 0.84 -5.38
N ALA A 30 -7.32 -0.40 -5.07
CA ALA A 30 -6.42 -1.52 -4.87
C ALA A 30 -5.63 -1.86 -6.14
N ALA A 31 -6.27 -1.87 -7.31
CA ALA A 31 -5.61 -2.12 -8.58
C ALA A 31 -4.55 -1.05 -8.89
N ASN A 32 -4.87 0.23 -8.65
CA ASN A 32 -3.93 1.33 -8.83
C ASN A 32 -2.75 1.24 -7.86
N LEU A 33 -3.01 0.87 -6.61
CA LEU A 33 -1.98 0.64 -5.60
C LEU A 33 -1.01 -0.48 -6.05
N GLN A 34 -1.55 -1.63 -6.49
CA GLN A 34 -0.73 -2.74 -6.98
C GLN A 34 0.13 -2.34 -8.18
N LYS A 35 -0.45 -1.59 -9.13
CA LYS A 35 0.28 -1.08 -10.30
C LYS A 35 1.43 -0.15 -9.90
N GLY A 36 1.19 0.78 -8.97
CA GLY A 36 2.22 1.68 -8.46
C GLY A 36 3.31 0.93 -7.71
N ALA A 37 2.94 -0.05 -6.89
CA ALA A 37 3.90 -0.90 -6.18
C ALA A 37 4.78 -1.69 -7.15
N GLN A 38 4.19 -2.31 -8.19
CA GLN A 38 4.97 -3.02 -9.21
C GLN A 38 5.94 -2.09 -9.93
N HIS A 39 5.48 -0.89 -10.34
CA HIS A 39 6.35 0.08 -10.98
C HIS A 39 7.53 0.49 -10.08
N MET A 40 7.26 0.74 -8.79
CA MET A 40 8.31 1.04 -7.82
C MET A 40 9.29 -0.13 -7.69
N TRP A 41 8.79 -1.36 -7.62
CA TRP A 41 9.61 -2.58 -7.51
C TRP A 41 10.55 -2.73 -8.72
N ASP A 42 10.02 -2.57 -9.92
CA ASP A 42 10.76 -2.72 -11.18
C ASP A 42 11.84 -1.65 -11.36
N HIS A 43 11.60 -0.44 -10.85
CA HIS A 43 12.48 0.72 -11.05
C HIS A 43 13.29 1.12 -9.81
N MET A 44 13.25 0.34 -8.73
CA MET A 44 13.93 0.69 -7.47
C MET A 44 15.43 0.96 -7.68
N HIS A 45 16.08 0.16 -8.51
CA HIS A 45 17.51 0.30 -8.86
C HIS A 45 17.83 1.53 -9.72
N VAL A 46 16.82 2.13 -10.37
CA VAL A 46 16.96 3.37 -11.16
C VAL A 46 16.80 4.58 -10.26
N GLU A 47 15.79 4.54 -9.38
CA GLU A 47 15.37 5.67 -8.54
C GLU A 47 16.12 5.74 -7.19
N ASP A 48 16.72 4.63 -6.72
CA ASP A 48 17.61 4.64 -5.55
C ASP A 48 18.92 5.39 -5.88
N TRP A 49 19.31 6.29 -4.98
CA TRP A 49 20.53 7.10 -5.14
C TRP A 49 21.82 6.28 -5.23
N ALA A 50 21.81 5.04 -4.71
CA ALA A 50 22.93 4.10 -4.77
C ALA A 50 22.66 2.92 -5.70
N HIS A 51 21.63 3.02 -6.55
CA HIS A 51 21.23 2.02 -7.55
C HIS A 51 20.95 0.63 -6.99
N ARG A 52 20.55 0.54 -5.72
CA ARG A 52 20.25 -0.73 -5.07
C ARG A 52 18.87 -1.24 -5.47
N SER A 53 18.77 -2.54 -5.61
CA SER A 53 17.49 -3.24 -5.73
C SER A 53 16.72 -3.22 -4.41
N ILE A 54 15.42 -3.52 -4.48
CA ILE A 54 14.58 -3.68 -3.29
C ILE A 54 15.05 -4.84 -2.41
N ASP A 55 15.61 -5.92 -2.98
CA ASP A 55 16.13 -7.05 -2.22
C ASP A 55 17.37 -6.68 -1.39
N GLU A 56 18.13 -5.66 -1.80
CA GLU A 56 19.27 -5.13 -1.04
C GLU A 56 18.81 -4.12 0.03
N LEU A 57 17.79 -3.31 -0.27
CA LEU A 57 17.23 -2.33 0.66
C LEU A 57 16.40 -2.97 1.77
N SER A 58 15.63 -3.99 1.42
CA SER A 58 14.71 -4.71 2.30
C SER A 58 14.88 -6.22 2.11
N PRO A 59 16.01 -6.80 2.57
CA PRO A 59 16.26 -8.22 2.39
C PRO A 59 15.18 -9.08 3.04
N ASN A 60 14.80 -10.17 2.37
CA ASN A 60 13.87 -11.14 2.94
C ASN A 60 14.43 -11.69 4.27
N SER A 61 13.65 -11.53 5.33
CA SER A 61 14.00 -12.04 6.67
C SER A 61 13.88 -13.57 6.77
N PHE A 62 13.23 -14.20 5.78
CA PHE A 62 13.05 -15.64 5.70
C PHE A 62 13.79 -16.21 4.48
N PRO A 63 14.30 -17.44 4.57
CA PRO A 63 14.87 -18.13 3.42
C PRO A 63 13.81 -18.33 2.34
N ALA A 64 14.26 -18.44 1.09
CA ALA A 64 13.39 -18.75 -0.04
C ALA A 64 12.58 -20.02 0.24
N TYR A 65 11.26 -19.93 0.00
CA TYR A 65 10.35 -21.05 0.19
C TYR A 65 10.81 -22.26 -0.63
N ARG A 66 10.81 -23.44 -0.01
CA ARG A 66 11.06 -24.73 -0.66
C ARG A 66 9.80 -25.59 -0.50
N ALA A 67 9.20 -25.97 -1.62
CA ALA A 67 8.05 -26.88 -1.68
C ALA A 67 8.47 -28.33 -1.43
#